data_AF-A0A7N2MAT0-F1
#
_entry.id   AF-A0A7N2MAT0-F1
#
_cell.length_a   1.000
_cell.length_b   1.000
_cell.length_c   1.000
_cell.angle_alpha   90.00
_cell.angle_beta   90.00
_cell.angle_gamma   90.00
#
_symmetry.space_group_name_H-M   'P 1'
#
loop_
_entity.id
_entity.type
_entity.pdbx_description
1 polymer ?
#
loop_
_entity_poly.entity_id
_entity_poly.type
_entity_poly.pdbx_seq_one_letter_code
_entity_poly.pdbx_strand_id
1 'polypeptide(L)'
;MGSISVFRCVYLVFLLAFISEVGFGKMVFNVMNDGAIADGITDNSKVFENVFNKACQSEGRNLMLIPRGTYMLGPIVLKEPCKGQVEIQIIGTLKALTNKVSTINVNHWITFQYIDRLVLRGGGKLDGQGASAWDDNTCIKNPNCKALPIIMFTIL
;
A
#
# COMPACT_ATOMS: atom_id res chain seq x y z
N MET A 1 -42.48 3.79 42.92
CA MET A 1 -41.03 4.02 42.70
C MET A 1 -40.32 2.86 41.98
N GLY A 2 -40.78 1.60 42.05
CA GLY A 2 -40.10 0.46 41.39
C GLY A 2 -40.22 0.39 39.86
N SER A 3 -41.36 0.80 39.28
CA SER A 3 -41.63 0.63 37.84
C SER A 3 -40.69 1.46 36.94
N ILE A 4 -40.37 2.69 37.35
CA ILE A 4 -39.44 3.60 36.63
C ILE A 4 -38.03 3.01 36.53
N SER A 5 -37.59 2.26 37.55
CA SER A 5 -36.27 1.62 37.58
C SER A 5 -36.18 0.49 36.55
N VAL A 6 -37.26 -0.28 36.40
CA VAL A 6 -37.35 -1.39 35.42
C VAL A 6 -37.30 -0.86 33.99
N PHE A 7 -38.06 0.19 33.66
CA PHE A 7 -38.03 0.79 32.32
C PHE A 7 -36.65 1.36 31.95
N ARG A 8 -35.94 1.95 32.92
CA ARG A 8 -34.58 2.44 32.73
C ARG A 8 -33.59 1.32 32.44
N CYS A 9 -33.71 0.19 33.15
CA CYS A 9 -32.88 -1.00 32.90
C CYS A 9 -33.17 -1.62 31.53
N VAL A 10 -34.43 -1.74 31.14
CA VAL A 10 -34.83 -2.28 29.82
C VAL A 10 -34.29 -1.39 28.69
N TYR A 11 -34.35 -0.07 28.85
CA TYR A 11 -33.80 0.88 27.87
C TYR A 11 -32.27 0.81 27.77
N LEU A 12 -31.56 0.68 28.90
CA LEU A 12 -30.11 0.50 28.92
C LEU A 12 -29.67 -0.83 28.30
N VAL A 13 -30.42 -1.91 28.52
CA VAL A 13 -30.17 -3.22 27.89
C VAL A 13 -30.42 -3.17 26.38
N PHE A 14 -31.47 -2.47 25.94
CA PHE A 14 -31.71 -2.24 24.51
C PHE A 14 -30.61 -1.39 23.86
N LEU A 15 -30.14 -0.32 24.51
CA LEU A 15 -29.02 0.50 24.02
C LEU A 15 -27.72 -0.30 23.89
N LEU A 16 -27.45 -1.23 24.81
CA LEU A 16 -26.27 -2.11 24.74
C LEU A 16 -26.42 -3.21 23.68
N ALA A 17 -27.64 -3.69 23.41
CA ALA A 17 -27.91 -4.69 22.37
C ALA A 17 -27.78 -4.13 20.94
N PHE A 18 -27.88 -2.81 20.75
CA PHE A 18 -27.66 -2.15 19.46
C PHE A 18 -26.19 -1.94 19.10
N ILE A 19 -25.25 -2.20 20.02
CA ILE A 19 -23.82 -2.25 19.69
C ILE A 19 -23.55 -3.62 19.05
N SER A 20 -24.14 -3.85 17.89
CA SER A 20 -23.55 -4.81 16.96
C SER A 20 -22.20 -4.23 16.56
N GLU A 21 -21.12 -4.82 17.07
CA GLU A 21 -19.84 -4.71 16.39
C GLU A 21 -20.08 -5.27 14.99
N VAL A 22 -20.36 -4.40 14.02
CA VAL A 22 -20.18 -4.75 12.61
C VAL A 22 -18.68 -4.89 12.46
N GLY A 23 -18.16 -6.05 12.85
CA GLY A 23 -16.81 -6.48 12.58
C GLY A 23 -16.72 -6.66 11.08
N PHE A 24 -16.54 -5.56 10.35
CA PHE A 24 -16.22 -5.61 8.93
C PHE A 24 -14.93 -6.41 8.85
N GLY A 25 -15.06 -7.66 8.40
CA GLY A 25 -13.95 -8.56 8.16
C GLY A 25 -12.94 -7.86 7.26
N LYS A 26 -11.65 -8.12 7.49
CA LYS A 26 -10.61 -7.53 6.66
C LYS A 26 -10.63 -8.20 5.29
N MET A 27 -10.90 -7.45 4.23
CA MET A 27 -10.87 -7.99 2.86
C MET A 27 -9.42 -8.13 2.40
N VAL A 28 -9.04 -9.30 1.88
CA VAL A 28 -7.64 -9.61 1.51
C VAL A 28 -7.49 -9.70 0.00
N PHE A 29 -6.61 -8.86 -0.53
CA PHE A 29 -6.19 -8.78 -1.92
C PHE A 29 -4.75 -9.27 -2.02
N ASN A 30 -4.57 -10.56 -2.30
CA ASN A 30 -3.25 -11.17 -2.48
C ASN A 30 -2.77 -10.95 -3.92
N VAL A 31 -1.63 -10.27 -4.09
CA VAL A 31 -1.09 -9.94 -5.42
C VAL A 31 -0.89 -11.16 -6.33
N MET A 32 -0.63 -12.34 -5.77
CA MET A 32 -0.48 -13.57 -6.56
C MET A 32 -1.80 -14.05 -7.18
N ASN A 33 -2.93 -13.79 -6.53
CA ASN A 33 -4.25 -14.13 -7.07
C ASN A 33 -4.60 -13.28 -8.30
N ASP A 34 -3.91 -12.15 -8.48
CA ASP A 34 -4.07 -11.22 -9.60
C ASP A 34 -2.94 -11.33 -10.64
N GLY A 35 -2.14 -12.40 -10.57
CA GLY A 35 -1.12 -12.73 -11.57
C GLY A 35 0.27 -12.20 -11.28
N ALA A 36 0.56 -11.73 -10.07
CA ALA A 36 1.93 -11.37 -9.71
C ALA A 36 2.84 -12.61 -9.69
N ILE A 37 4.01 -12.49 -10.31
CA ILE A 37 5.02 -13.55 -10.40
C ILE A 37 6.22 -13.17 -9.54
N ALA A 38 6.60 -14.07 -8.63
CA ALA A 38 7.59 -13.84 -7.59
C ALA A 38 9.00 -14.38 -7.95
N ASP A 39 9.42 -14.20 -9.20
CA ASP A 39 10.68 -14.72 -9.78
C ASP A 39 11.85 -13.73 -9.71
N GLY A 40 11.61 -12.49 -9.28
CA GLY A 40 12.59 -11.40 -9.26
C GLY A 40 13.00 -10.87 -10.64
N ILE A 41 12.27 -11.23 -11.70
CA ILE A 41 12.57 -10.92 -13.12
C ILE A 41 11.32 -10.39 -13.86
N THR A 42 10.13 -10.84 -13.51
CA THR A 42 8.88 -10.36 -14.11
C THR A 42 8.53 -8.98 -13.55
N ASP A 43 8.24 -8.02 -14.42
CA ASP A 43 7.73 -6.71 -14.00
C ASP A 43 6.28 -6.83 -13.53
N ASN A 44 6.07 -6.63 -12.23
CA ASN A 44 4.78 -6.73 -11.57
C ASN A 44 4.06 -5.38 -11.42
N SER A 45 4.62 -4.29 -11.95
CA SER A 45 4.14 -2.93 -11.68
C SER A 45 2.65 -2.77 -11.94
N LYS A 46 2.18 -3.24 -13.11
CA LYS A 46 0.76 -3.12 -13.48
C LYS A 46 -0.16 -3.95 -12.59
N VAL A 47 0.28 -5.14 -12.18
CA VAL A 47 -0.49 -5.99 -11.25
C VAL A 47 -0.61 -5.30 -9.90
N PHE A 48 0.47 -4.72 -9.39
CA PHE A 48 0.48 -4.02 -8.10
C PHE A 48 -0.42 -2.79 -8.11
N GLU A 49 -0.39 -1.97 -9.17
CA GLU A 49 -1.33 -0.84 -9.33
C GLU A 49 -2.78 -1.30 -9.34
N ASN A 50 -3.08 -2.35 -10.09
CA ASN A 50 -4.44 -2.87 -10.21
C ASN A 50 -4.95 -3.43 -8.87
N VAL A 51 -4.13 -4.20 -8.17
CA VAL A 51 -4.49 -4.78 -6.85
C VAL A 51 -4.68 -3.69 -5.81
N PHE A 52 -3.77 -2.69 -5.79
CA PHE A 52 -3.93 -1.53 -4.92
C PHE A 52 -5.25 -0.80 -5.22
N ASN A 53 -5.57 -0.55 -6.49
CA ASN A 53 -6.81 0.11 -6.87
C ASN A 53 -8.05 -0.70 -6.42
N LYS A 54 -8.04 -2.03 -6.60
CA LYS A 54 -9.11 -2.91 -6.11
C LYS A 54 -9.31 -2.78 -4.58
N ALA A 55 -8.21 -2.80 -3.82
CA ALA A 55 -8.25 -2.63 -2.38
C ALA A 55 -8.72 -1.23 -1.96
N CYS A 56 -8.23 -0.19 -2.64
CA CYS A 56 -8.55 1.21 -2.38
C CYS A 56 -10.01 1.56 -2.66
N GLN A 57 -10.58 0.97 -3.72
CA GLN A 57 -11.97 1.20 -4.12
C GLN A 57 -12.98 0.30 -3.39
N SER A 58 -12.53 -0.50 -2.43
CA SER A 58 -13.37 -1.33 -1.58
C SER A 58 -13.69 -0.65 -0.24
N GLU A 59 -14.91 -0.83 0.25
CA GLU A 59 -15.34 -0.27 1.54
C GLU A 59 -14.75 -1.04 2.73
N GLY A 60 -14.71 -0.41 3.91
CA GLY A 60 -14.26 -1.05 5.13
C GLY A 60 -12.73 -1.15 5.26
N ARG A 61 -12.24 -2.29 5.77
CA ARG A 61 -10.81 -2.54 6.03
C ARG A 61 -10.24 -3.47 4.98
N ASN A 62 -9.28 -2.99 4.20
CA ASN A 62 -8.70 -3.71 3.07
C ASN A 62 -7.22 -4.04 3.33
N LEU A 63 -6.79 -5.23 2.95
CA LEU A 63 -5.40 -5.71 3.00
C LEU A 63 -4.92 -6.01 1.59
N MET A 64 -3.94 -5.25 1.09
CA MET A 64 -3.08 -5.70 0.00
C MET A 64 -1.96 -6.55 0.58
N LEU A 65 -1.99 -7.87 0.31
CA LEU A 65 -1.00 -8.83 0.80
C LEU A 65 0.05 -9.10 -0.27
N ILE A 66 1.32 -8.88 0.07
CA ILE A 66 2.48 -9.25 -0.74
C ILE A 66 3.21 -10.38 0.00
N PRO A 67 2.95 -11.65 -0.39
CA PRO A 67 3.49 -12.81 0.32
C PRO A 67 5.01 -12.98 0.08
N ARG A 68 5.60 -14.03 0.64
CA ARG A 68 7.03 -14.34 0.45
C ARG A 68 7.34 -14.59 -1.02
N GLY A 69 8.50 -14.08 -1.46
CA GLY A 69 8.97 -14.13 -2.85
C GLY A 69 9.69 -12.85 -3.21
N THR A 70 10.22 -12.76 -4.44
CA THR A 70 10.85 -11.52 -4.95
C THR A 70 10.03 -10.99 -6.11
N TYR A 71 9.48 -9.79 -5.97
CA TYR A 71 8.64 -9.14 -6.96
C TYR A 71 9.41 -7.95 -7.52
N MET A 72 9.70 -7.98 -8.81
CA MET A 72 10.31 -6.83 -9.46
C MET A 72 9.25 -5.78 -9.78
N LEU A 73 9.55 -4.52 -9.46
CA LEU A 73 8.70 -3.37 -9.68
C LEU A 73 9.51 -2.26 -10.33
N GLY A 74 8.97 -1.72 -11.42
CA GLY A 74 9.33 -0.40 -11.91
C GLY A 74 8.74 0.72 -11.06
N PRO A 75 8.86 1.97 -11.53
CA PRO A 75 8.21 3.09 -10.88
C PRO A 75 6.70 2.95 -10.88
N ILE A 76 6.08 3.02 -9.70
CA ILE A 76 4.62 2.97 -9.53
C ILE A 76 4.11 4.13 -8.70
N VAL A 77 2.91 4.60 -9.04
CA VAL A 77 2.18 5.61 -8.28
C VAL A 77 0.88 4.99 -7.80
N LEU A 78 0.82 4.70 -6.51
CA LEU A 78 -0.36 4.24 -5.81
C LEU A 78 -1.09 5.48 -5.31
N LYS A 79 -2.06 5.92 -6.11
CA LYS A 79 -2.88 7.10 -5.87
C LYS A 79 -4.34 6.75 -6.04
N GLU A 80 -5.19 7.37 -5.24
CA GLU A 80 -6.65 7.53 -5.38
C GLU A 80 -7.19 7.83 -3.97
N PRO A 81 -8.24 8.67 -3.83
CA PRO A 81 -9.02 8.69 -2.60
C PRO A 81 -9.62 7.31 -2.35
N CYS A 82 -9.17 6.63 -1.30
CA CYS A 82 -9.68 5.29 -0.97
C CYS A 82 -11.02 5.38 -0.23
N LYS A 83 -11.96 4.51 -0.62
CA LYS A 83 -13.29 4.42 0.02
C LYS A 83 -13.21 3.84 1.43
N GLY A 84 -12.19 3.02 1.68
CA GLY A 84 -11.93 2.39 2.97
C GLY A 84 -10.48 2.57 3.44
N GLN A 85 -10.17 2.00 4.59
CA GLN A 85 -8.80 1.88 5.06
C GLN A 85 -8.05 0.89 4.16
N VAL A 86 -6.86 1.27 3.69
CA VAL A 86 -5.98 0.37 2.95
C VAL A 86 -4.76 0.07 3.78
N GLU A 87 -4.54 -1.21 4.03
CA GLU A 87 -3.33 -1.72 4.61
C GLU A 87 -2.53 -2.48 3.55
N ILE A 88 -1.24 -2.20 3.46
CA ILE A 88 -0.30 -2.93 2.62
C ILE A 88 0.62 -3.72 3.53
N GLN A 89 0.60 -5.04 3.40
CA GLN A 89 1.45 -5.94 4.17
C GLN A 89 2.51 -6.57 3.28
N ILE A 90 3.76 -6.15 3.46
CA ILE A 90 4.91 -6.64 2.73
C ILE A 90 5.59 -7.76 3.55
N ILE A 91 5.49 -9.00 3.07
CA ILE A 91 6.20 -10.15 3.61
C ILE A 91 7.37 -10.54 2.69
N GLY A 92 7.21 -10.38 1.38
CA GLY A 92 8.26 -10.64 0.38
C GLY A 92 9.28 -9.52 0.22
N THR A 93 10.05 -9.61 -0.87
CA THR A 93 10.99 -8.58 -1.31
C THR A 93 10.42 -7.86 -2.53
N LEU A 94 10.29 -6.55 -2.46
CA LEU A 94 10.09 -5.70 -3.63
C LEU A 94 11.47 -5.30 -4.16
N LYS A 95 11.74 -5.52 -5.43
CA LYS A 95 13.04 -5.25 -6.06
C LYS A 95 12.87 -4.23 -7.18
N ALA A 96 13.64 -3.15 -7.15
CA ALA A 96 13.58 -2.12 -8.19
C ALA A 96 14.13 -2.63 -9.53
N LEU A 97 13.58 -2.10 -10.63
CA LEU A 97 14.20 -2.16 -11.95
C LEU A 97 15.55 -1.42 -11.94
N THR A 98 16.56 -2.01 -12.58
CA THR A 98 17.87 -1.36 -12.81
C THR A 98 18.01 -0.80 -14.23
N ASN A 99 17.03 -1.05 -15.11
CA ASN A 99 17.06 -0.55 -16.47
C ASN A 99 16.84 0.97 -16.49
N LYS A 100 17.85 1.70 -17.00
CA LYS A 100 17.83 3.17 -17.06
C LYS A 100 16.71 3.73 -17.94
N VAL A 101 16.26 2.99 -18.96
CA VAL A 101 15.18 3.44 -19.87
C VAL A 101 13.86 3.59 -19.12
N SER A 102 13.55 2.67 -18.21
CA SER A 102 12.33 2.70 -17.40
C SER A 102 12.33 3.78 -16.31
N THR A 103 13.47 4.44 -16.06
CA THR A 103 13.63 5.45 -15.01
C THR A 103 13.94 6.85 -15.55
N ILE A 104 13.95 7.05 -16.87
CA ILE A 104 14.21 8.36 -17.48
C ILE A 104 13.15 9.35 -17.03
N ASN A 105 13.57 10.45 -16.39
CA ASN A 105 12.72 11.51 -15.85
C ASN A 105 11.75 11.05 -14.74
N VAL A 106 11.99 9.89 -14.13
CA VAL A 106 11.21 9.41 -12.99
C VAL A 106 12.08 9.50 -11.74
N ASN A 107 11.67 10.35 -10.80
CA ASN A 107 12.38 10.60 -9.54
C ASN A 107 11.84 9.78 -8.37
N HIS A 108 10.96 8.82 -8.63
CA HIS A 108 10.36 7.96 -7.61
C HIS A 108 10.40 6.49 -8.04
N TRP A 109 10.40 5.60 -7.05
CA TRP A 109 10.22 4.18 -7.25
C TRP A 109 8.82 3.75 -6.84
N ILE A 110 8.41 4.04 -5.62
CA ILE A 110 7.06 3.76 -5.12
C ILE A 110 6.54 5.04 -4.49
N THR A 111 5.41 5.53 -5.00
CA THR A 111 4.77 6.74 -4.50
C THR A 111 3.39 6.42 -3.96
N PHE A 112 3.09 6.90 -2.76
CA PHE A 112 1.74 6.89 -2.19
C PHE A 112 1.20 8.33 -2.15
N GLN A 113 0.03 8.56 -2.74
CA GLN A 113 -0.54 9.91 -2.90
C GLN A 113 -2.05 9.95 -2.68
N TYR A 114 -2.53 10.95 -1.94
CA TYR A 114 -3.97 11.22 -1.72
C TYR A 114 -4.73 10.06 -1.05
N ILE A 115 -4.06 9.33 -0.15
CA ILE A 115 -4.65 8.17 0.53
C ILE A 115 -4.88 8.49 2.01
N ASP A 116 -6.14 8.55 2.40
CA ASP A 116 -6.53 8.59 3.81
C ASP A 116 -6.40 7.22 4.46
N ARG A 117 -5.84 7.18 5.68
CA ARG A 117 -5.74 5.96 6.50
C ARG A 117 -4.94 4.82 5.83
N LEU A 118 -3.86 5.16 5.13
CA LEU A 118 -2.88 4.17 4.67
C LEU A 118 -2.10 3.58 5.84
N VAL A 119 -1.98 2.24 5.88
CA VAL A 119 -1.10 1.54 6.81
C VAL A 119 -0.12 0.69 6.01
N LEU A 120 1.17 0.94 6.15
CA LEU A 120 2.22 0.09 5.59
C LEU A 120 2.86 -0.73 6.71
N ARG A 121 2.87 -2.06 6.59
CA ARG A 121 3.46 -2.95 7.60
C ARG A 121 4.05 -4.21 7.00
N GLY A 122 4.62 -5.05 7.87
CA GLY A 122 5.20 -6.34 7.51
C GLY A 122 6.68 -6.41 7.86
N GLY A 123 7.30 -7.54 7.54
CA GLY A 123 8.72 -7.81 7.81
C GLY A 123 9.54 -8.06 6.54
N GLY A 124 8.98 -7.75 5.37
CA GLY A 124 9.62 -7.90 4.07
C GLY A 124 10.66 -6.82 3.78
N LYS A 125 11.19 -6.82 2.55
CA LYS A 125 12.27 -5.94 2.12
C LYS A 125 11.86 -5.06 0.94
N LEU A 126 12.28 -3.80 0.96
CA LEU A 126 12.29 -2.92 -0.21
C LEU A 126 13.73 -2.78 -0.69
N ASP A 127 14.06 -3.51 -1.75
CA ASP A 127 15.37 -3.53 -2.38
C ASP A 127 15.42 -2.55 -3.57
N GLY A 128 15.79 -1.31 -3.28
CA GLY A 128 15.84 -0.23 -4.27
C GLY A 128 16.98 -0.31 -5.29
N GLN A 129 17.86 -1.31 -5.20
CA GLN A 129 18.99 -1.50 -6.14
C GLN A 129 19.87 -0.25 -6.37
N GLY A 130 20.01 0.64 -5.38
CA GLY A 130 20.60 1.98 -5.56
C GLY A 130 22.01 2.01 -6.17
N ALA A 131 22.80 0.95 -6.01
CA ALA A 131 24.12 0.82 -6.63
C ALA A 131 24.09 0.96 -8.17
N SER A 132 23.02 0.55 -8.83
CA SER A 132 22.89 0.70 -10.30
C SER A 132 22.75 2.15 -10.76
N ALA A 133 22.47 3.07 -9.84
CA ALA A 133 22.22 4.49 -10.11
C ALA A 133 23.35 5.42 -9.60
N TRP A 134 24.34 4.91 -8.87
CA TRP A 134 25.41 5.73 -8.28
C TRP A 134 26.23 6.47 -9.34
N ASP A 135 26.55 5.81 -10.45
CA ASP A 135 27.29 6.41 -11.57
C ASP A 135 26.52 7.56 -12.24
N ASP A 136 25.20 7.60 -12.10
CA ASP A 136 24.35 8.66 -12.67
C ASP A 136 24.22 9.88 -11.73
N ASN A 137 24.70 9.80 -10.49
CA ASN A 137 24.69 10.92 -9.55
C ASN A 137 25.77 11.96 -9.88
N THR A 138 25.43 12.86 -10.81
CA THR A 138 26.31 13.95 -11.25
C THR A 138 26.07 15.27 -10.51
N CYS A 139 25.24 15.29 -9.46
CA CYS A 139 24.84 16.51 -8.74
C CYS A 139 25.99 17.30 -8.11
N ILE A 140 27.12 16.65 -7.86
CA ILE A 140 28.34 17.33 -7.40
C ILE A 140 28.95 18.21 -8.49
N LYS A 141 28.82 17.83 -9.77
CA LYS A 141 29.46 18.49 -10.92
C LYS A 141 28.48 19.30 -11.76
N ASN A 142 27.20 18.94 -11.74
CA ASN A 142 26.17 19.55 -12.57
C ASN A 142 25.02 20.06 -11.70
N PRO A 143 24.81 21.39 -11.59
CA PRO A 143 23.69 21.96 -10.85
C PRO A 143 22.31 21.60 -11.44
N ASN A 144 22.25 21.16 -12.70
CA ASN A 144 21.03 20.68 -13.37
C ASN A 144 20.92 19.14 -13.35
N CYS A 145 21.50 18.49 -12.36
CA CYS A 145 21.40 17.03 -12.24
C CYS A 145 19.94 16.59 -12.02
N LYS A 146 19.64 15.34 -12.40
CA LYS A 146 18.35 14.72 -12.15
C LYS A 146 18.39 13.99 -10.81
N ALA A 147 17.32 14.11 -10.04
CA ALA A 147 17.14 13.33 -8.82
C ALA A 147 17.02 11.84 -9.15
N LEU A 148 17.66 10.98 -8.35
CA LEU A 148 17.54 9.54 -8.47
C LEU A 148 16.19 9.06 -7.92
N PRO A 149 15.65 7.91 -8.39
CA PRO A 149 14.43 7.33 -7.86
C PRO A 149 14.48 7.10 -6.34
N ILE A 150 13.51 7.66 -5.61
CA ILE A 150 13.31 7.45 -4.17
C ILE A 150 11.94 6.84 -3.88
N ILE A 151 11.75 6.25 -2.70
CA ILE A 151 10.40 5.95 -2.20
C ILE A 151 9.84 7.24 -1.62
N MET A 152 8.65 7.66 -2.08
CA MET A 152 8.03 8.92 -1.67
C MET A 152 6.68 8.69 -1.01
N PHE A 153 6.51 9.22 0.19
CA PHE A 153 5.23 9.28 0.88
C PHE A 153 4.72 10.71 0.86
N THR A 154 3.63 10.96 0.15
CA THR A 154 3.00 12.29 0.08
C THR A 154 1.57 12.17 0.59
N ILE A 155 1.37 12.57 1.85
CA ILE A 155 0.05 12.73 2.47
C ILE A 155 -0.31 14.21 2.26
N LEU A 156 -1.31 14.47 1.41
CA LEU A 156 -1.87 15.81 1.17
C LEU A 156 -3.27 15.88 1.78
#